data_AF-M0IH80-F1
#
_entry.id   AF-M0IH80-F1
#
_cell.length_a   1.000
_cell.length_b   1.000
_cell.length_c   1.000
_cell.angle_alpha   90.00
_cell.angle_beta   90.00
_cell.angle_gamma   90.00
#
_symmetry.space_group_name_H-M   'P 1'
#
loop_
_entity.id
_entity.type
_entity.pdbx_description
1 polymer ?
#
loop_
_entity_poly.entity_id
_entity_poly.type
_entity_poly.pdbx_seq_one_letter_code
_entity_poly.pdbx_strand_id
1 'polypeptide(L)' 'MPDTKSGREKKGLNKRTQLTERLYEQELEVLDEEDDEPMLDETSGEFLADELPEDD' A
#
# COMPACT_ATOMS: atom_id res chain seq x y z
N MET A 1 21.34 -15.27 -19.15
CA MET A 1 20.88 -14.28 -20.15
C MET A 1 19.66 -13.57 -19.61
N PRO A 2 19.62 -12.22 -19.62
CA PRO A 2 18.45 -11.46 -19.17
C PRO A 2 17.21 -11.63 -20.08
N ASP A 3 17.41 -12.12 -21.31
CA ASP A 3 16.35 -12.25 -22.32
C ASP A 3 15.75 -13.68 -22.43
N THR A 4 16.09 -14.58 -21.49
CA THR A 4 15.45 -15.89 -21.40
C THR A 4 14.21 -15.82 -20.51
N LYS A 5 13.26 -16.75 -20.71
CA LYS A 5 12.12 -16.93 -19.80
C LYS A 5 12.57 -16.99 -18.33
N SER A 6 13.59 -17.80 -18.05
CA SER A 6 14.19 -17.92 -16.71
C SER A 6 14.81 -16.61 -16.20
N GLY A 7 15.46 -15.84 -17.07
CA GLY A 7 16.02 -14.52 -16.72
C GLY A 7 14.93 -13.51 -16.37
N ARG A 8 13.83 -13.51 -17.14
CA ARG A 8 12.65 -12.66 -16.92
C ARG A 8 11.93 -13.03 -15.63
N GLU A 9 11.75 -14.33 -15.36
CA GLU A 9 11.14 -14.84 -14.12
C GLU A 9 11.98 -14.49 -12.90
N LYS A 10 13.31 -14.72 -12.95
CA LYS A 10 14.22 -14.33 -11.87
C LYS A 10 14.20 -12.82 -11.61
N LYS A 11 14.18 -12.00 -12.68
CA LYS A 11 14.03 -10.55 -12.54
C LYS A 11 12.68 -10.17 -11.92
N GLY A 12 11.60 -10.84 -12.31
CA GLY A 12 10.26 -10.64 -11.73
C GLY A 12 10.21 -11.01 -10.25
N LEU A 13 10.83 -12.13 -9.87
CA LEU A 13 10.94 -12.56 -8.48
C LEU A 13 11.75 -11.55 -7.66
N ASN A 14 12.92 -11.12 -8.15
CA ASN A 14 13.73 -10.11 -7.49
C ASN A 14 12.96 -8.80 -7.28
N LYS A 15 12.14 -8.38 -8.26
CA LYS A 15 11.29 -7.19 -8.12
C LYS A 15 10.22 -7.35 -7.04
N ARG A 16 9.61 -8.53 -6.92
CA ARG A 16 8.64 -8.82 -5.84
C ARG A 16 9.32 -8.74 -4.48
N THR A 17 10.48 -9.39 -4.33
CA THR A 17 11.27 -9.32 -3.10
C THR A 17 11.64 -7.88 -2.74
N GLN A 18 12.15 -7.09 -3.69
CA GLN A 18 12.47 -5.67 -3.48
C GLN A 18 11.26 -4.85 -3.02
N LEU A 19 10.08 -5.12 -3.60
CA LEU A 19 8.86 -4.44 -3.21
C LEU A 19 8.44 -4.83 -1.77
N THR A 20 8.51 -6.13 -1.46
CA THR A 20 8.17 -6.62 -0.12
C THR A 20 9.12 -6.07 0.95
N GLU A 21 10.42 -6.03 0.68
CA GLU A 21 11.41 -5.42 1.57
C GLU A 21 11.09 -3.94 1.83
N ARG A 22 10.82 -3.17 0.78
CA ARG A 22 10.48 -1.74 0.91
C ARG A 22 9.19 -1.51 1.70
N LEU A 23 8.16 -2.32 1.47
CA LEU A 23 6.89 -2.21 2.21
C LEU A 23 7.08 -2.55 3.69
N TYR A 24 7.87 -3.57 3.99
CA TYR A 24 8.17 -3.94 5.36
C TYR A 24 9.00 -2.88 6.09
N GLU A 25 9.99 -2.28 5.42
CA GLU A 25 10.74 -1.13 5.95
C GLU A 25 9.81 0.05 6.26
N GLN A 26 8.86 0.36 5.38
CA GLN A 26 7.86 1.40 5.60
C GLN A 26 6.92 1.06 6.76
N GLU A 27 6.48 -0.19 6.89
CA GLU A 27 5.65 -0.63 8.02
C GLU A 27 6.38 -0.48 9.36
N LEU A 28 7.68 -0.79 9.42
CA LEU A 28 8.48 -0.58 10.61
C LEU A 28 8.67 0.91 10.93
N GLU A 29 8.92 1.74 9.93
CA GLU A 29 9.05 3.20 10.10
C GLU A 29 7.78 3.80 10.69
N VAL A 30 6.59 3.38 10.21
CA VAL A 30 5.29 3.82 10.74
C VAL A 30 5.06 3.34 12.18
N LEU A 31 5.53 2.14 12.54
CA LEU A 31 5.41 1.64 13.92
C LEU A 31 6.34 2.37 14.92
N ASP A 32 7.46 2.89 14.44
CA ASP A 32 8.43 3.65 15.25
C ASP A 32 8.06 5.14 15.38
N GLU A 33 7.15 5.66 14.54
CA GLU A 33 6.58 7.00 14.69
C GLU A 33 5.51 7.01 15.80
N GLU A 34 5.79 7.75 16.89
CA GLU A 34 4.80 8.08 17.93
C GLU A 34 3.76 9.07 17.34
N ASP A 35 2.70 8.51 16.75
CA ASP A 35 1.41 9.14 16.43
C ASP A 35 1.46 10.50 15.69
N ASP A 36 1.32 10.43 14.37
CA ASP A 36 0.35 11.27 13.67
C ASP A 36 -0.55 10.32 12.87
N GLU A 37 -1.67 9.88 13.46
CA GLU A 37 -2.71 9.18 12.70
C GLU A 37 -3.00 10.01 11.44
N PRO A 38 -3.01 9.41 10.23
CA PRO A 38 -3.30 10.17 9.03
C PRO A 38 -4.69 10.76 9.19
N MET A 39 -4.75 12.08 9.31
CA MET A 39 -6.02 12.81 9.30
C MET A 39 -6.71 12.43 8.01
N LEU A 40 -7.79 11.64 8.12
CA LEU A 40 -8.72 11.46 7.01
C LEU A 40 -9.26 12.86 6.76
N ASP A 41 -8.70 13.53 5.75
CA ASP A 41 -9.23 14.79 5.25
C ASP A 41 -10.72 14.57 5.04
N GLU A 42 -11.56 15.53 5.46
CA GLU A 42 -13.00 15.46 5.31
C GLU A 42 -13.29 15.45 3.81
N THR A 43 -13.21 14.28 3.19
CA THR A 43 -13.47 14.12 1.77
C THR A 43 -14.93 14.46 1.57
N SER A 44 -15.19 15.68 1.09
CA SER A 44 -16.48 16.04 0.51
C SER A 44 -16.58 15.32 -0.84
N GLY A 45 -16.66 14.00 -0.78
CA GLY A 45 -16.70 13.15 -1.95
C GLY A 45 -18.05 13.34 -2.63
N GLU A 46 -18.04 13.85 -3.86
CA GLU A 46 -19.20 13.82 -4.77
C GLU A 46 -19.70 12.36 -5.02
N PHE A 47 -18.89 11.37 -4.61
CA PHE A 47 -19.20 9.94 -4.65
C PHE A 47 -19.44 9.31 -3.27
N LEU A 48 -19.36 10.07 -2.18
CA LEU A 48 -19.85 9.60 -0.89
C LEU A 48 -21.37 9.55 -1.02
N ALA A 49 -21.98 8.42 -0.69
CA ALA A 49 -23.43 8.37 -0.61
C ALA A 49 -23.86 9.33 0.50
N ASP A 50 -24.68 10.32 0.15
CA ASP A 50 -25.34 11.18 1.11
C ASP A 50 -26.13 10.26 2.06
N GLU A 51 -25.62 10.11 3.28
CA GLU A 51 -26.25 9.41 4.40
C GLU A 51 -26.19 7.86 4.35
N LEU A 52 -25.43 7.28 5.30
CA LEU A 52 -25.61 5.88 5.68
C LEU A 52 -27.05 5.74 6.22
N PRO A 53 -27.85 4.74 5.82
CA PRO A 53 -29.17 4.54 6.41
C PRO A 53 -29.02 4.34 7.92
N GLU A 54 -29.76 5.12 8.72
CA GLU A 54 -29.87 4.89 10.16
C GLU A 54 -30.56 3.53 10.39
N ASP A 55 -29.91 2.65 11.15
CA ASP A 55 -30.49 1.37 11.56
C ASP A 55 -31.64 1.62 12.57
N ASP A 56 -32.88 1.36 12.15
CA ASP A 56 -34.09 1.28 13.01
C ASP A 56 -34.18 -0.07 13.77
#